data_AF-A0ABD2S958-F1
#
_entry.id   AF-A0ABD2S958-F1
#
_cell.length_a   1.000
_cell.length_b   1.000
_cell.length_c   1.000
_cell.angle_alpha   90.00
_cell.angle_beta   90.00
_cell.angle_gamma   90.00
#
_symmetry.space_group_name_H-M   'P 1'
#
loop_
_entity.id
_entity.type
_entity.pdbx_description
1 polymer ?
#
loop_
_entity_poly.entity_id
_entity_poly.type
_entity_poly.pdbx_seq_one_letter_code
_entity_poly.pdbx_strand_id
1 'polypeptide(L)'
;MENVNGRKLVEAGDLCERRNGRGVDLNRNWSVDWGKKEKDYDPYEENPGSAPFSEPETQIMRKICASFEPHVWVNVHSGMEALFMPYDHKNTTPEGLPSQRMRLMLEKLNRFQLNDRCLVGSGGGSVGYLAHGTATDYMYDIARVPMSFTFEIYGDSTASSRDCFKMFNPTDITTFNRVLNDWSAAFFTLFSLGGVQMKELHPNATGSGFEKWVSIDDYLNGYLMERKSRYGKKMEVLELGMQEIRTYFRLFLLSSVLLMFMFCSRISKSGRQIVSAMSL
;
A
#
# COMPACT_ATOMS: atom_id res chain seq x y z
N MET A 1 -3.60 2.05 -2.71
CA MET A 1 -4.15 2.05 -1.34
C MET A 1 -3.92 0.67 -0.75
N GLU A 2 -3.19 0.58 0.36
CA GLU A 2 -2.84 -0.69 1.02
C GLU A 2 -4.04 -1.30 1.77
N ASN A 3 -4.71 -0.50 2.60
CA ASN A 3 -5.81 -0.95 3.45
C ASN A 3 -7.20 -0.72 2.82
N VAL A 4 -7.54 -1.48 1.77
CA VAL A 4 -8.84 -1.33 1.07
C VAL A 4 -10.03 -1.71 1.96
N ASN A 5 -9.89 -2.71 2.83
CA ASN A 5 -11.01 -3.17 3.66
C ASN A 5 -11.26 -2.27 4.88
N GLY A 6 -10.23 -1.74 5.51
CA GLY A 6 -10.39 -0.71 6.55
C GLY A 6 -11.00 0.57 5.95
N ARG A 7 -10.58 0.96 4.75
CA ARG A 7 -11.18 2.10 4.04
C ARG A 7 -12.71 1.97 3.85
N LYS A 8 -13.21 0.76 3.56
CA LYS A 8 -14.66 0.53 3.44
C LYS A 8 -15.40 0.77 4.76
N LEU A 9 -14.79 0.49 5.91
CA LEU A 9 -15.39 0.76 7.22
C LEU A 9 -15.46 2.26 7.49
N VAL A 10 -14.40 3.00 7.18
CA VAL A 10 -14.36 4.47 7.25
C VAL A 10 -15.45 5.08 6.35
N GLU A 11 -15.55 4.61 5.11
CA GLU A 11 -16.58 5.09 4.16
C GLU A 11 -18.01 4.68 4.56
N ALA A 12 -18.17 3.66 5.40
CA ALA A 12 -19.45 3.26 5.98
C ALA A 12 -19.81 4.05 7.26
N GLY A 13 -18.96 4.97 7.70
CA GLY A 13 -19.22 5.87 8.82
C GLY A 13 -18.35 5.67 10.05
N ASP A 14 -17.48 4.64 10.08
CA ASP A 14 -16.51 4.47 11.16
C ASP A 14 -15.26 5.31 10.93
N LEU A 15 -15.43 6.64 11.06
CA LEU A 15 -14.43 7.64 10.67
C LEU A 15 -13.12 7.57 11.46
N CYS A 16 -13.08 6.82 12.56
CA CYS A 16 -11.91 6.62 13.40
C CYS A 16 -11.22 5.26 13.20
N GLU A 17 -11.76 4.37 12.36
CA GLU A 17 -11.10 3.10 12.08
C GLU A 17 -9.79 3.31 11.31
N ARG A 18 -8.70 2.75 11.84
CA ARG A 18 -7.36 2.83 11.23
C ARG A 18 -6.80 1.47 10.79
N ARG A 19 -7.31 0.40 11.38
CA ARG A 19 -6.85 -0.97 11.16
C ARG A 19 -7.46 -1.53 9.88
N ASN A 20 -6.98 -2.70 9.46
CA ASN A 20 -7.57 -3.39 8.34
C ASN A 20 -8.93 -4.04 8.69
N GLY A 21 -9.57 -4.67 7.71
CA GLY A 21 -10.87 -5.34 7.90
C GLY A 21 -10.85 -6.54 8.87
N ARG A 22 -9.70 -6.90 9.45
CA ARG A 22 -9.54 -7.90 10.50
C ARG A 22 -9.09 -7.29 11.85
N GLY A 23 -9.10 -5.96 11.96
CA GLY A 23 -8.69 -5.25 13.17
C GLY A 23 -7.19 -5.33 13.44
N VAL A 24 -6.34 -5.45 12.41
CA VAL A 24 -4.88 -5.39 12.53
C VAL A 24 -4.36 -4.05 12.02
N ASP A 25 -3.49 -3.42 12.79
CA ASP A 25 -2.71 -2.27 12.33
C ASP A 25 -1.60 -2.74 11.40
N LEU A 26 -1.74 -2.38 10.11
CA LEU A 26 -0.77 -2.74 9.09
C LEU A 26 0.62 -2.13 9.35
N ASN A 27 0.72 -0.99 10.04
CA ASN A 27 1.99 -0.37 10.42
C ASN A 27 2.49 -0.82 11.82
N ARG A 28 1.98 -1.95 12.32
CA ARG A 28 2.57 -2.74 13.43
C ARG A 28 2.82 -4.20 13.02
N ASN A 29 2.48 -4.57 11.79
CA ASN A 29 2.51 -5.95 11.29
C ASN A 29 3.83 -6.33 10.59
N TRP A 30 4.91 -5.57 10.75
CA TRP A 30 6.21 -5.84 10.14
C TRP A 30 7.19 -6.47 11.13
N SER A 31 8.23 -7.16 10.65
CA SER A 31 9.05 -8.05 11.52
C SER A 31 10.06 -7.36 12.44
N VAL A 32 10.27 -6.05 12.36
CA VAL A 32 11.26 -5.35 13.20
C VAL A 32 10.68 -5.04 14.57
N ASP A 33 11.29 -5.61 15.62
CA ASP A 33 10.83 -5.53 17.03
C ASP A 33 9.35 -5.89 17.22
N TRP A 34 8.81 -6.75 16.34
CA TRP A 34 7.38 -7.05 16.24
C TRP A 34 6.79 -7.57 17.56
N GLY A 35 5.58 -7.11 17.87
CA GLY A 35 4.78 -7.60 18.99
C GLY A 35 5.20 -7.07 20.36
N LYS A 36 6.27 -6.27 20.43
CA LYS A 36 6.61 -5.52 21.63
C LYS A 36 5.58 -4.44 21.90
N LYS A 37 5.30 -4.22 23.20
CA LYS A 37 4.26 -3.31 23.69
C LYS A 37 4.90 -2.31 24.63
N GLU A 38 4.74 -1.03 24.33
CA GLU A 38 5.11 0.05 25.23
C GLU A 38 4.11 0.18 26.38
N LYS A 39 4.43 1.01 27.37
CA LYS A 39 3.59 1.18 28.57
C LYS A 39 2.20 1.75 28.24
N ASP A 40 2.13 2.53 27.18
CA ASP A 40 0.94 3.20 26.63
C ASP A 40 0.28 2.42 25.50
N TYR A 41 0.66 1.15 25.29
CA TYR A 41 0.08 0.29 24.26
C TYR A 41 -1.45 0.20 24.36
N ASP A 42 -2.12 0.58 23.28
CA ASP A 42 -3.56 0.36 23.10
C ASP A 42 -3.80 -0.73 22.05
N PRO A 43 -4.36 -1.91 22.41
CA PRO A 43 -4.70 -2.96 21.44
C PRO A 43 -5.75 -2.53 20.42
N TYR A 44 -6.59 -1.55 20.72
CA TYR A 44 -7.54 -1.01 19.76
C TYR A 44 -6.83 -0.26 18.65
N GLU A 45 -5.73 0.42 18.95
CA GLU A 45 -4.97 1.15 17.95
C GLU A 45 -3.89 0.27 17.34
N GLU A 46 -3.12 -0.43 18.16
CA GLU A 46 -1.83 -1.01 17.79
C GLU A 46 -1.82 -2.54 17.67
N ASN A 47 -2.96 -3.18 17.43
CA ASN A 47 -2.97 -4.63 17.26
C ASN A 47 -2.00 -5.06 16.13
N PRO A 48 -0.89 -5.77 16.44
CA PRO A 48 0.15 -6.06 15.46
C PRO A 48 -0.16 -7.30 14.61
N GLY A 49 -1.31 -7.96 14.84
CA GLY A 49 -1.68 -9.23 14.22
C GLY A 49 -1.19 -10.45 14.99
N SER A 50 -1.34 -11.64 14.40
CA SER A 50 -0.99 -12.91 15.06
C SER A 50 0.48 -13.30 14.90
N ALA A 51 1.16 -12.73 13.91
CA ALA A 51 2.56 -12.91 13.58
C ALA A 51 3.03 -11.73 12.71
N PRO A 52 4.34 -11.46 12.59
CA PRO A 52 4.81 -10.51 11.60
C PRO A 52 4.40 -10.99 10.20
N PHE A 53 3.90 -10.07 9.39
CA PHE A 53 3.32 -10.34 8.08
C PHE A 53 2.13 -11.31 8.11
N SER A 54 1.33 -11.32 9.19
CA SER A 54 0.09 -12.10 9.22
C SER A 54 -0.93 -11.61 8.19
N GLU A 55 -0.86 -10.34 7.78
CA GLU A 55 -1.83 -9.74 6.87
C GLU A 55 -1.35 -9.84 5.40
N PRO A 56 -2.22 -10.20 4.43
CA PRO A 56 -1.87 -10.24 3.01
C PRO A 56 -1.46 -8.86 2.48
N GLU A 57 -1.97 -7.77 3.04
CA GLU A 57 -1.59 -6.40 2.68
C GLU A 57 -0.07 -6.17 2.87
N THR A 58 0.46 -6.46 4.05
CA THR A 58 1.90 -6.31 4.34
C THR A 58 2.74 -7.36 3.62
N GLN A 59 2.23 -8.59 3.42
CA GLN A 59 2.91 -9.61 2.60
C GLN A 59 3.09 -9.18 1.15
N ILE A 60 2.09 -8.52 0.55
CA ILE A 60 2.16 -8.01 -0.82
C ILE A 60 3.20 -6.89 -0.89
N MET A 61 3.17 -5.93 0.02
CA MET A 61 4.16 -4.84 0.04
C MET A 61 5.59 -5.36 0.21
N ARG A 62 5.79 -6.35 1.08
CA ARG A 62 7.09 -7.04 1.23
C ARG A 62 7.56 -7.69 -0.07
N LYS A 63 6.67 -8.39 -0.77
CA LYS A 63 7.00 -9.04 -2.06
C LYS A 63 7.32 -8.01 -3.14
N ILE A 64 6.56 -6.91 -3.23
CA ILE A 64 6.81 -5.83 -4.17
C ILE A 64 8.18 -5.23 -3.90
N CYS A 65 8.49 -4.87 -2.65
CA CYS A 65 9.79 -4.32 -2.27
C CYS A 65 10.94 -5.26 -2.64
N ALA A 66 10.83 -6.55 -2.31
CA ALA A 66 11.85 -7.54 -2.65
C ALA A 66 12.03 -7.74 -4.16
N SER A 67 10.98 -7.52 -4.97
CA SER A 67 11.05 -7.65 -6.43
C SER A 67 11.51 -6.39 -7.15
N PHE A 68 11.19 -5.22 -6.60
CA PHE A 68 11.45 -3.92 -7.21
C PHE A 68 12.77 -3.31 -6.73
N GLU A 69 13.22 -3.67 -5.53
CA GLU A 69 14.44 -3.17 -4.89
C GLU A 69 14.50 -1.62 -4.90
N PRO A 70 13.54 -0.93 -4.24
CA PRO A 70 13.43 0.51 -4.33
C PRO A 70 14.65 1.21 -3.75
N HIS A 71 15.06 2.31 -4.40
CA HIS A 71 16.04 3.25 -3.85
C HIS A 71 15.43 4.17 -2.78
N VAL A 72 14.13 4.45 -2.91
CA VAL A 72 13.37 5.33 -2.03
C VAL A 72 12.06 4.64 -1.67
N TRP A 73 11.75 4.58 -0.37
CA TRP A 73 10.46 4.17 0.17
C TRP A 73 9.85 5.33 0.95
N VAL A 74 8.57 5.61 0.70
CA VAL A 74 7.80 6.59 1.48
C VAL A 74 6.49 5.96 1.92
N ASN A 75 6.29 5.89 3.22
CA ASN A 75 5.03 5.49 3.85
C ASN A 75 4.23 6.75 4.20
N VAL A 76 3.07 6.96 3.58
CA VAL A 76 2.30 8.21 3.71
C VAL A 76 1.17 8.04 4.73
N HIS A 77 1.16 8.91 5.74
CA HIS A 77 0.23 8.93 6.88
C HIS A 77 -0.34 10.33 7.08
N SER A 78 -1.32 10.44 7.98
CA SER A 78 -1.80 11.72 8.50
C SER A 78 -2.11 11.59 9.99
N GLY A 79 -2.18 12.74 10.66
CA GLY A 79 -2.32 12.91 12.11
C GLY A 79 -1.46 14.05 12.63
N MET A 80 -0.44 14.46 11.86
CA MET A 80 0.45 15.59 12.12
C MET A 80 1.12 16.08 10.82
N GLU A 81 1.97 17.10 10.90
CA GLU A 81 2.87 17.50 9.81
C GLU A 81 4.32 17.11 10.18
N ALA A 82 4.85 16.06 9.56
CA ALA A 82 6.19 15.55 9.84
C ALA A 82 6.83 14.77 8.68
N LEU A 83 8.16 14.78 8.67
CA LEU A 83 9.02 14.03 7.78
C LEU A 83 9.91 13.13 8.64
N PHE A 84 9.49 11.89 8.84
CA PHE A 84 10.24 10.93 9.61
C PHE A 84 11.16 10.06 8.76
N MET A 85 12.25 9.68 9.40
CA MET A 85 13.15 8.62 8.99
C MET A 85 13.26 7.62 10.16
N PRO A 86 13.89 6.44 9.96
CA PRO A 86 14.14 5.52 11.06
C PRO A 86 14.90 6.19 12.24
N TYR A 87 14.83 5.63 13.44
CA TYR A 87 13.98 4.50 13.81
C TYR A 87 12.64 4.96 14.39
N ASP A 88 11.59 4.17 14.17
CA ASP A 88 10.30 4.32 14.84
C ASP A 88 10.30 3.58 16.19
N HIS A 89 10.89 2.38 16.24
CA HIS A 89 10.92 1.54 17.46
C HIS A 89 11.99 1.93 18.50
N LYS A 90 12.84 2.91 18.19
CA LYS A 90 13.93 3.37 19.06
C LYS A 90 13.93 4.89 19.18
N ASN A 91 14.29 5.38 20.36
CA ASN A 91 14.57 6.80 20.61
C ASN A 91 15.97 7.21 20.12
N THR A 92 16.40 6.68 18.99
CA THR A 92 17.70 6.99 18.38
C THR A 92 17.56 7.15 16.88
N THR A 93 18.34 8.07 16.32
CA THR A 93 18.49 8.19 14.87
C THR A 93 19.62 7.26 14.43
N PRO A 94 19.50 6.54 13.30
CA PRO A 94 20.60 5.79 12.73
C PRO A 94 21.82 6.69 12.53
N GLU A 95 23.02 6.11 12.67
CA GLU A 95 24.27 6.85 12.51
C GLU A 95 24.84 6.72 11.10
N GLY A 96 25.85 7.53 10.80
CA GLY A 96 26.65 7.43 9.57
C GLY A 96 26.10 8.23 8.38
N LEU A 97 26.88 8.19 7.30
CA LEU A 97 26.63 8.98 6.08
C LEU A 97 25.25 8.73 5.43
N PRO A 98 24.72 7.48 5.35
CA PRO A 98 23.39 7.26 4.78
C PRO A 98 22.29 7.99 5.55
N SER A 99 22.36 7.97 6.88
CA SER A 99 21.42 8.68 7.76
C SER A 99 21.52 10.20 7.60
N GLN A 100 22.74 10.74 7.55
CA GLN A 100 22.94 12.17 7.30
C GLN A 100 22.37 12.62 5.96
N ARG A 101 22.49 11.79 4.91
CA ARG A 101 21.91 12.07 3.58
C ARG A 101 20.38 12.07 3.61
N MET A 102 19.78 11.07 4.26
CA MET A 102 18.33 11.04 4.49
C MET A 102 17.86 12.30 5.20
N ARG A 103 18.51 12.68 6.31
CA ARG A 103 18.17 13.89 7.05
C ARG A 103 18.28 15.16 6.20
N LEU A 104 19.39 15.32 5.47
CA LEU A 104 19.59 16.47 4.57
C LEU A 104 18.55 16.53 3.45
N MET A 105 18.09 15.36 2.95
CA MET A 105 16.99 15.30 1.98
C MET A 105 15.71 15.86 2.61
N LEU A 106 15.34 15.38 3.80
CA LEU A 106 14.12 15.82 4.48
C LEU A 106 14.16 17.30 4.86
N GLU A 107 15.30 17.80 5.36
CA GLU A 107 15.49 19.23 5.68
C GLU A 107 15.33 20.11 4.42
N LYS A 108 15.87 19.67 3.26
CA LYS A 108 15.66 20.37 1.99
C LYS A 108 14.21 20.36 1.56
N LEU A 109 13.53 19.21 1.63
CA LEU A 109 12.12 19.11 1.27
C LEU A 109 11.26 20.03 2.13
N ASN A 110 11.49 20.00 3.45
CA ASN A 110 10.75 20.84 4.39
C ASN A 110 10.92 22.33 4.07
N ARG A 111 12.16 22.76 3.85
CA ARG A 111 12.47 24.16 3.57
C ARG A 111 11.94 24.65 2.23
N PHE A 112 12.06 23.85 1.17
CA PHE A 112 11.70 24.29 -0.17
C PHE A 112 10.23 24.11 -0.51
N GLN A 113 9.56 23.11 0.05
CA GLN A 113 8.20 22.73 -0.36
C GLN A 113 7.17 22.88 0.76
N LEU A 114 7.58 22.80 2.03
CA LEU A 114 6.66 22.73 3.18
C LEU A 114 6.79 23.92 4.13
N ASN A 115 7.59 24.94 3.77
CA ASN A 115 7.82 26.16 4.56
C ASN A 115 8.26 25.90 6.00
N ASP A 116 9.12 24.90 6.21
CA ASP A 116 9.66 24.50 7.52
C ASP A 116 8.58 24.13 8.57
N ARG A 117 7.36 23.78 8.13
CA ARG A 117 6.25 23.40 9.02
C ARG A 117 6.37 22.00 9.61
N CYS A 118 7.07 21.09 8.92
CA CYS A 118 7.15 19.70 9.36
C CYS A 118 8.23 19.49 10.41
N LEU A 119 7.97 18.63 11.39
CA LEU A 119 9.02 18.06 12.23
C LEU A 119 9.90 17.13 11.38
N VAL A 120 11.23 17.17 11.56
CA VAL A 120 12.18 16.34 10.80
C VAL A 120 13.05 15.53 11.75
N GLY A 121 13.11 14.21 11.57
CA GLY A 121 13.99 13.35 12.38
C GLY A 121 13.55 11.90 12.46
N SER A 122 14.09 11.15 13.43
CA SER A 122 13.70 9.76 13.68
C SER A 122 12.28 9.69 14.26
N GLY A 123 11.41 8.82 13.76
CA GLY A 123 10.02 8.70 14.25
C GLY A 123 9.92 8.54 15.78
N GLY A 124 10.63 7.57 16.34
CA GLY A 124 10.65 7.29 17.78
C GLY A 124 11.35 8.36 18.61
N GLY A 125 12.35 9.04 18.04
CA GLY A 125 13.10 10.08 18.73
C GLY A 125 12.51 11.49 18.65
N SER A 126 11.68 11.77 17.65
CA SER A 126 11.11 13.10 17.41
C SER A 126 9.72 13.28 18.01
N VAL A 127 8.93 12.21 18.12
CA VAL A 127 7.53 12.28 18.61
C VAL A 127 7.39 11.81 20.07
N GLY A 128 8.40 11.10 20.59
CA GLY A 128 8.40 10.61 21.97
C GLY A 128 7.52 9.38 22.18
N TYR A 129 7.06 8.76 21.11
CA TYR A 129 6.27 7.53 21.10
C TYR A 129 6.98 6.48 20.22
N LEU A 130 7.18 5.28 20.75
CA LEU A 130 7.90 4.22 20.06
C LEU A 130 6.92 3.27 19.39
N ALA A 131 7.03 3.14 18.07
CA ALA A 131 6.20 2.25 17.28
C ALA A 131 6.98 1.02 16.83
N HIS A 132 6.47 -0.16 17.18
CA HIS A 132 7.11 -1.45 16.88
C HIS A 132 6.49 -2.11 15.65
N GLY A 133 7.29 -2.84 14.86
CA GLY A 133 6.77 -3.52 13.68
C GLY A 133 6.28 -2.59 12.57
N THR A 134 6.97 -1.46 12.35
CA THR A 134 6.61 -0.49 11.30
C THR A 134 7.20 -0.86 9.94
N ALA A 135 6.56 -0.38 8.88
CA ALA A 135 7.05 -0.56 7.52
C ALA A 135 8.41 0.13 7.31
N THR A 136 8.56 1.36 7.80
CA THR A 136 9.74 2.19 7.58
C THR A 136 10.99 1.59 8.20
N ASP A 137 10.89 1.05 9.42
CA ASP A 137 12.00 0.35 10.05
C ASP A 137 12.36 -0.95 9.32
N TYR A 138 11.37 -1.71 8.86
CA TYR A 138 11.62 -2.91 8.04
C TYR A 138 12.32 -2.56 6.71
N MET A 139 11.88 -1.51 6.03
CA MET A 139 12.47 -1.10 4.76
C MET A 139 13.92 -0.69 4.94
N TYR A 140 14.25 -0.04 6.05
CA TYR A 140 15.61 0.36 6.36
C TYR A 140 16.50 -0.82 6.81
N ASP A 141 16.09 -1.57 7.83
CA ASP A 141 16.94 -2.58 8.47
C ASP A 141 17.03 -3.89 7.69
N ILE A 142 15.92 -4.33 7.11
CA ILE A 142 15.82 -5.67 6.50
C ILE A 142 15.88 -5.57 4.98
N ALA A 143 15.04 -4.73 4.37
CA ALA A 143 15.03 -4.58 2.91
C ALA A 143 16.20 -3.73 2.39
N ARG A 144 16.93 -3.04 3.29
CA ARG A 144 18.11 -2.22 2.96
C ARG A 144 17.83 -1.14 1.91
N VAL A 145 16.62 -0.59 1.91
CA VAL A 145 16.23 0.53 1.06
C VAL A 145 17.07 1.76 1.46
N PRO A 146 17.86 2.36 0.53
CA PRO A 146 18.78 3.45 0.84
C PRO A 146 18.15 4.65 1.55
N MET A 147 16.92 4.99 1.17
CA MET A 147 16.16 6.09 1.75
C MET A 147 14.75 5.61 2.11
N SER A 148 14.48 5.43 3.40
CA SER A 148 13.17 4.99 3.91
C SER A 148 12.57 6.09 4.78
N PHE A 149 11.33 6.48 4.48
CA PHE A 149 10.67 7.60 5.14
C PHE A 149 9.23 7.28 5.54
N THR A 150 8.75 7.93 6.59
CA THR A 150 7.32 8.08 6.91
C THR A 150 6.96 9.56 6.78
N PHE A 151 6.00 9.90 5.94
CA PHE A 151 5.53 11.28 5.76
C PHE A 151 4.15 11.43 6.39
N GLU A 152 4.03 12.32 7.37
CA GLU A 152 2.78 12.74 7.99
C GLU A 152 2.33 14.04 7.31
N ILE A 153 1.27 13.95 6.50
CA ILE A 153 0.99 14.99 5.51
C ILE A 153 0.04 16.10 5.98
N TYR A 154 -0.68 15.84 7.07
CA TYR A 154 -1.70 16.72 7.59
C TYR A 154 -2.08 16.28 9.00
N GLY A 155 -2.33 17.24 9.89
CA GLY A 155 -3.02 16.98 11.15
C GLY A 155 -3.64 18.26 11.69
N ASP A 156 -4.88 18.18 12.14
CA ASP A 156 -5.55 19.30 12.82
C ASP A 156 -5.54 19.08 14.34
N SER A 157 -4.62 19.77 15.03
CA SER A 157 -4.51 19.71 16.49
C SER A 157 -5.67 20.39 17.24
N THR A 158 -6.55 21.11 16.53
CA THR A 158 -7.76 21.72 17.09
C THR A 158 -8.97 20.79 17.00
N ALA A 159 -8.86 19.66 16.29
CA ALA A 159 -9.92 18.66 16.22
C ALA A 159 -10.13 18.00 17.59
N SER A 160 -11.38 17.68 17.93
CA SER A 160 -11.66 16.87 19.11
C SER A 160 -11.19 15.43 18.88
N SER A 161 -10.86 14.69 19.94
CA SER A 161 -10.50 13.27 19.84
C SER A 161 -11.59 12.37 19.27
N ARG A 162 -12.82 12.88 19.12
CA ARG A 162 -13.95 12.17 18.50
C ARG A 162 -14.18 12.55 17.03
N ASP A 163 -13.49 13.57 16.53
CA ASP A 163 -13.64 14.06 15.15
C ASP A 163 -12.41 13.65 14.32
N CYS A 164 -12.29 12.35 14.11
CA CYS A 164 -11.17 11.76 13.37
C CYS A 164 -11.13 12.25 11.91
N PHE A 165 -12.29 12.54 11.30
CA PHE A 165 -12.29 13.06 9.93
C PHE A 165 -11.56 14.40 9.86
N LYS A 166 -11.91 15.36 10.71
CA LYS A 166 -11.22 16.66 10.77
C LYS A 166 -9.77 16.52 11.22
N MET A 167 -9.48 15.64 12.18
CA MET A 167 -8.13 15.40 12.67
C MET A 167 -7.18 14.97 11.55
N PHE A 168 -7.64 14.07 10.67
CA PHE A 168 -6.81 13.40 9.66
C PHE A 168 -6.98 13.95 8.24
N ASN A 169 -7.95 14.83 7.98
CA ASN A 169 -8.27 15.32 6.64
C ASN A 169 -8.59 16.82 6.63
N PRO A 170 -8.13 17.56 5.60
CA PRO A 170 -8.61 18.91 5.35
C PRO A 170 -10.13 18.93 5.13
N THR A 171 -10.84 19.75 5.89
CA THR A 171 -12.31 19.89 5.79
C THR A 171 -12.76 21.02 4.86
N ASP A 172 -11.84 21.87 4.41
CA ASP A 172 -12.10 22.97 3.48
C ASP A 172 -11.23 22.86 2.22
N ILE A 173 -11.75 23.37 1.10
CA ILE A 173 -11.12 23.24 -0.21
C ILE A 173 -9.78 23.98 -0.32
N THR A 174 -9.59 25.06 0.45
CA THR A 174 -8.37 25.85 0.42
C THR A 174 -7.23 25.07 1.07
N THR A 175 -7.47 24.51 2.25
CA THR A 175 -6.51 23.65 2.94
C THR A 175 -6.26 22.37 2.16
N PHE A 176 -7.30 21.75 1.61
CA PHE A 176 -7.17 20.57 0.76
C PHE A 176 -6.23 20.84 -0.43
N ASN A 177 -6.46 21.90 -1.19
CA ASN A 177 -5.63 22.26 -2.34
C ASN A 177 -4.19 22.61 -1.93
N ARG A 178 -4.00 23.30 -0.80
CA ARG A 178 -2.67 23.58 -0.26
C ARG A 178 -1.92 22.29 0.06
N VAL A 179 -2.53 21.38 0.84
CA VAL A 179 -1.92 20.09 1.20
C VAL A 179 -1.57 19.31 -0.06
N LEU A 180 -2.50 19.21 -1.02
CA LEU A 180 -2.25 18.51 -2.27
C LEU A 180 -1.08 19.12 -3.07
N ASN A 181 -1.02 20.44 -3.19
CA ASN A 181 0.03 21.14 -3.94
C ASN A 181 1.40 21.02 -3.25
N ASP A 182 1.46 21.32 -1.95
CA ASP A 182 2.69 21.27 -1.15
C ASP A 182 3.31 19.87 -1.21
N TRP A 183 2.51 18.82 -0.97
CA TRP A 183 3.01 17.44 -0.97
C TRP A 183 3.30 16.90 -2.36
N SER A 184 2.52 17.27 -3.39
CA SER A 184 2.87 16.92 -4.77
C SER A 184 4.23 17.49 -5.14
N ALA A 185 4.49 18.76 -4.81
CA ALA A 185 5.78 19.41 -5.06
C ALA A 185 6.93 18.77 -4.24
N ALA A 186 6.65 18.37 -2.99
CA ALA A 186 7.60 17.60 -2.17
C ALA A 186 7.97 16.25 -2.82
N PHE A 187 7.00 15.49 -3.32
CA PHE A 187 7.26 14.23 -4.02
C PHE A 187 8.07 14.43 -5.30
N PHE A 188 7.71 15.41 -6.14
CA PHE A 188 8.49 15.71 -7.35
C PHE A 188 9.94 16.14 -7.02
N THR A 189 10.11 16.93 -5.97
CA THR A 189 11.45 17.34 -5.49
C THR A 189 12.23 16.13 -4.97
N LEU A 190 11.59 15.25 -4.20
CA LEU A 190 12.22 14.03 -3.70
C LEU A 190 12.70 13.14 -4.84
N PHE A 191 11.89 12.94 -5.88
CA PHE A 191 12.29 12.14 -7.04
C PHE A 191 13.45 12.77 -7.81
N SER A 192 13.42 14.09 -8.00
CA SER A 192 14.48 14.84 -8.67
C SER A 192 15.81 14.77 -7.90
N LEU A 193 15.78 15.06 -6.59
CA LEU A 193 16.96 15.03 -5.73
C LEU A 193 17.48 13.61 -5.48
N GLY A 194 16.57 12.64 -5.34
CA GLY A 194 16.91 11.23 -5.16
C GLY A 194 17.68 10.67 -6.34
N GLY A 195 17.27 11.01 -7.57
CA GLY A 195 18.00 10.62 -8.78
C GLY A 195 19.44 11.15 -8.84
N VAL A 196 19.71 12.33 -8.27
CA VAL A 196 21.06 12.91 -8.19
C VAL A 196 21.89 12.20 -7.11
N GLN A 197 21.35 12.04 -5.89
CA GLN A 197 22.08 11.39 -4.80
C GLN A 197 22.42 9.92 -5.09
N MET A 198 21.56 9.21 -5.82
CA MET A 198 21.84 7.82 -6.23
C MET A 198 23.00 7.72 -7.23
N LYS A 199 23.21 8.73 -8.08
CA LYS A 199 24.39 8.79 -8.97
C LYS A 199 25.69 9.00 -8.19
N GLU A 200 25.63 9.77 -7.10
CA GLU A 200 26.77 9.98 -6.20
C GLU A 200 27.12 8.75 -5.35
N LEU A 201 26.14 7.86 -5.09
CA LEU A 201 26.33 6.58 -4.39
C LEU A 201 27.05 5.53 -5.25
N HIS A 202 26.93 5.62 -6.58
CA HIS A 202 27.52 4.68 -7.53
C HIS A 202 28.40 5.37 -8.59
N PRO A 203 29.51 6.03 -8.21
CA PRO A 203 30.36 6.75 -9.15
C PRO A 203 31.01 5.83 -10.22
N ASN A 204 31.13 4.53 -9.94
CA ASN A 204 31.71 3.53 -10.85
C ASN A 204 30.68 2.69 -11.63
N ALA A 205 29.38 2.98 -11.52
CA ALA A 205 28.35 2.29 -12.32
C ALA A 205 28.18 2.92 -13.72
N THR A 206 29.29 3.41 -14.29
CA THR A 206 29.40 3.91 -15.67
C THR A 206 29.57 2.80 -16.71
N GLY A 207 29.32 1.54 -16.35
CA GLY A 207 29.31 0.42 -17.30
C GLY A 207 28.23 -0.60 -16.98
N SER A 208 27.22 -0.68 -17.85
CA SER A 208 26.23 -1.77 -18.02
C SER A 208 24.97 -1.84 -17.13
N GLY A 209 24.83 -1.08 -16.05
CA GLY A 209 23.64 -1.18 -15.17
C GLY A 209 22.57 -0.08 -15.31
N PHE A 210 22.95 1.10 -15.79
CA PHE A 210 22.11 2.31 -15.76
C PHE A 210 21.23 2.53 -17.00
N GLU A 211 21.27 1.64 -18.01
CA GLU A 211 20.44 1.75 -19.22
C GLU A 211 18.99 1.26 -19.03
N LYS A 212 18.62 0.80 -17.83
CA LYS A 212 17.30 0.23 -17.57
C LYS A 212 16.50 1.03 -16.55
N TRP A 213 16.51 2.35 -16.65
CA TRP A 213 15.41 3.16 -16.11
C TRP A 213 14.19 2.91 -16.97
N VAL A 214 13.40 1.91 -16.59
CA VAL A 214 12.11 1.66 -17.21
C VAL A 214 11.12 2.61 -16.52
N SER A 215 10.51 3.55 -17.25
CA SER A 215 9.37 4.28 -16.71
C SER A 215 8.34 3.28 -16.16
N ILE A 216 7.61 3.61 -15.10
CA ILE A 216 6.47 2.77 -14.68
C ILE A 216 5.53 2.52 -15.86
N ASP A 217 5.40 3.50 -16.75
CA ASP A 217 4.65 3.39 -18.01
C ASP A 217 5.32 2.42 -18.98
N ASP A 218 6.65 2.38 -19.09
CA ASP A 218 7.36 1.43 -19.95
C ASP A 218 7.35 0.00 -19.38
N TYR A 219 7.33 -0.15 -18.05
CA TYR A 219 7.24 -1.44 -17.38
C TYR A 219 5.82 -2.00 -17.53
N LEU A 220 4.81 -1.15 -17.32
CA LEU A 220 3.41 -1.48 -17.60
C LEU A 220 3.21 -1.73 -19.10
N ASN A 221 3.73 -0.90 -19.99
CA ASN A 221 3.64 -1.12 -21.44
C ASN A 221 4.32 -2.42 -21.86
N GLY A 222 5.51 -2.75 -21.33
CA GLY A 222 6.21 -4.01 -21.61
C GLY A 222 5.44 -5.23 -21.09
N TYR A 223 4.96 -5.17 -19.85
CA TYR A 223 4.19 -6.24 -19.22
C TYR A 223 2.80 -6.42 -19.86
N LEU A 224 2.19 -5.35 -20.37
CA LEU A 224 0.90 -5.36 -21.04
C LEU A 224 1.00 -5.71 -22.55
N MET A 225 2.13 -5.47 -23.21
CA MET A 225 2.26 -5.71 -24.66
C MET A 225 2.82 -7.08 -25.03
N GLU A 226 3.43 -7.82 -24.10
CA GLU A 226 4.10 -9.10 -24.44
C GLU A 226 3.18 -10.32 -24.61
N ARG A 227 1.88 -10.22 -24.29
CA ARG A 227 0.93 -11.27 -24.68
C ARG A 227 0.43 -11.06 -26.11
N LYS A 228 1.26 -11.47 -27.08
CA LYS A 228 0.81 -11.64 -28.47
C LYS A 228 -0.29 -12.70 -28.53
N SER A 229 -1.50 -12.26 -28.89
CA SER A 229 -2.55 -13.14 -29.40
C SER A 229 -2.03 -13.92 -30.60
N ARG A 230 -2.41 -15.21 -30.70
CA ARG A 230 -2.08 -16.14 -31.78
C ARG A 230 -2.49 -15.64 -33.19
N TYR A 231 -3.16 -14.48 -33.29
CA TYR A 231 -3.67 -13.85 -34.50
C TYR A 231 -3.09 -12.46 -34.84
N GLY A 232 -2.03 -12.01 -34.18
CA GLY A 232 -1.23 -10.86 -34.67
C GLY A 232 -1.86 -9.47 -34.59
N LYS A 233 -3.01 -9.28 -33.92
CA LYS A 233 -3.55 -7.96 -33.57
C LYS A 233 -3.02 -7.50 -32.22
N LYS A 234 -2.48 -6.26 -32.16
CA LYS A 234 -2.21 -5.55 -30.90
C LYS A 234 -3.56 -5.26 -30.22
N MET A 235 -3.79 -5.81 -29.04
CA MET A 235 -4.93 -5.50 -28.17
C MET A 235 -4.39 -5.33 -26.74
N GLU A 236 -4.87 -4.32 -26.02
CA GLU A 236 -4.48 -4.07 -24.63
C GLU A 236 -4.89 -5.25 -23.73
N VAL A 237 -4.12 -5.58 -22.68
CA VAL A 237 -4.43 -6.73 -21.78
C VAL A 237 -5.77 -6.58 -21.09
N LEU A 238 -6.22 -5.36 -20.84
CA LEU A 238 -7.56 -5.10 -20.32
C LEU A 238 -8.63 -5.58 -21.31
N GLU A 239 -8.41 -5.37 -22.61
CA GLU A 239 -9.29 -5.83 -23.67
C GLU A 239 -9.22 -7.35 -23.87
N LEU A 240 -8.01 -7.94 -23.81
CA LEU A 240 -7.82 -9.39 -23.86
C LEU A 240 -8.44 -10.08 -22.64
N GLY A 241 -8.22 -9.53 -21.44
CA GLY A 241 -8.79 -10.01 -20.19
C GLY A 241 -10.30 -9.90 -20.16
N MET A 242 -10.85 -8.77 -20.64
CA MET A 242 -12.30 -8.61 -20.82
C MET A 242 -12.86 -9.56 -21.87
N GLN A 243 -12.11 -9.88 -22.93
CA GLN A 243 -12.51 -10.84 -23.95
C GLN A 243 -12.47 -12.28 -23.43
N GLU A 244 -11.45 -12.65 -22.66
CA GLU A 244 -11.36 -13.95 -21.99
C GLU A 244 -12.46 -14.09 -20.94
N ILE A 245 -12.70 -13.09 -20.09
CA ILE A 245 -13.81 -13.06 -19.12
C ILE A 245 -15.16 -13.21 -19.84
N ARG A 246 -15.40 -12.51 -20.95
CA ARG A 246 -16.61 -12.68 -21.76
C ARG A 246 -16.73 -14.10 -22.32
N THR A 247 -15.62 -14.71 -22.71
CA THR A 247 -15.60 -16.08 -23.24
C THR A 247 -15.89 -17.10 -22.14
N TYR A 248 -15.24 -16.97 -20.98
CA TYR A 248 -15.52 -17.79 -19.79
C TYR A 248 -16.96 -17.63 -19.32
N PHE A 249 -17.50 -16.41 -19.33
CA PHE A 249 -18.89 -16.14 -18.98
C PHE A 249 -19.86 -16.81 -19.96
N ARG A 250 -19.59 -16.76 -21.27
CA ARG A 250 -20.40 -17.46 -22.29
C ARG A 250 -20.35 -18.99 -22.10
N LEU A 251 -19.18 -19.55 -21.83
CA LEU A 251 -19.01 -20.98 -21.58
C LEU A 251 -19.69 -21.42 -20.28
N PHE A 252 -19.62 -20.60 -19.23
CA PHE A 252 -20.32 -20.82 -17.96
C PHE A 252 -21.84 -20.75 -18.14
N LEU A 253 -22.35 -19.82 -18.94
CA LEU A 253 -23.78 -19.73 -19.23
C LEU A 253 -24.26 -20.95 -20.02
N LEU A 254 -23.47 -21.37 -21.02
CA LEU A 254 -23.75 -22.57 -21.81
C LEU A 254 -23.75 -23.84 -20.94
N SER A 255 -22.75 -24.00 -20.06
CA SER A 255 -22.69 -25.16 -19.16
C SER A 255 -23.85 -25.16 -18.17
N SER A 256 -24.25 -24.01 -17.66
CA SER A 256 -25.42 -23.86 -16.77
C SER A 256 -26.73 -24.23 -17.47
N VAL A 257 -26.91 -23.81 -18.73
CA VAL A 257 -28.07 -24.16 -19.54
C VAL A 257 -28.09 -25.67 -19.83
N LEU A 258 -26.95 -26.27 -20.20
CA LEU A 258 -26.85 -27.71 -20.44
C LEU A 258 -27.12 -28.52 -19.16
N LEU A 259 -26.63 -28.06 -18.01
CA LEU A 259 -26.93 -28.65 -16.69
C LEU A 259 -28.43 -28.58 -16.39
N MET A 260 -29.07 -27.43 -16.65
CA MET A 260 -30.52 -27.28 -16.48
C MET A 260 -31.30 -28.23 -17.39
N PHE A 261 -30.92 -28.35 -18.67
CA PHE A 261 -31.52 -29.31 -19.59
C PHE A 261 -31.34 -30.76 -19.11
N MET A 262 -30.15 -31.15 -18.65
CA MET A 262 -29.90 -32.48 -18.09
C MET A 262 -30.76 -32.76 -16.84
N PHE A 263 -30.95 -31.75 -15.98
CA PHE A 263 -31.80 -31.84 -14.79
C PHE A 263 -33.28 -31.99 -15.17
N CYS A 264 -33.78 -31.15 -16.08
CA CYS A 264 -35.15 -31.23 -16.59
C CYS A 264 -35.43 -32.56 -17.33
N SER A 265 -34.44 -33.07 -18.06
CA SER A 265 -34.53 -34.37 -18.76
C SER A 265 -34.61 -35.55 -17.79
N ARG A 266 -33.90 -35.47 -16.65
CA ARG A 266 -33.97 -36.49 -15.59
C ARG A 266 -35.29 -36.46 -14.83
N ILE A 267 -35.82 -35.27 -14.55
CA ILE A 267 -37.13 -35.11 -13.87
C ILE A 267 -38.26 -35.59 -14.78
N SER A 268 -38.21 -35.32 -16.09
CA SER A 268 -39.22 -35.79 -17.05
C SER A 268 -39.29 -37.32 -17.16
N LYS A 269 -38.18 -38.04 -16.89
CA LYS A 269 -38.15 -39.51 -16.91
C LYS A 269 -38.65 -40.18 -15.63
N SER A 270 -38.79 -39.47 -14.51
CA SER A 270 -39.32 -40.05 -13.26
C SER A 270 -40.85 -39.91 -13.11
N GLY A 271 -41.53 -39.32 -14.08
CA GLY A 271 -42.97 -39.08 -14.06
C GLY A 271 -43.76 -40.01 -14.98
N ARG A 272 -43.61 -41.33 -14.87
CA ARG A 272 -44.58 -42.29 -15.45
C ARG A 272 -44.40 -43.71 -14.89
N GLN A 273 -45.22 -44.05 -13.90
CA GLN A 273 -45.89 -45.36 -13.83
C GLN A 273 -47.31 -45.12 -13.31
N ILE A 274 -48.26 -45.13 -14.24
CA ILE A 274 -49.68 -45.37 -13.98
C ILE A 274 -49.90 -46.86 -14.26
N VAL A 275 -50.21 -47.63 -13.23
CA VAL A 275 -50.82 -48.98 -13.28
C VAL A 275 -51.62 -49.06 -11.97
N SER A 276 -52.92 -48.80 -11.90
CA SER A 276 -54.11 -49.50 -12.42
C SER A 276 -54.19 -50.99 -12.05
N ALA A 277 -55.25 -51.33 -11.28
CA ALA A 277 -55.87 -52.65 -11.08
C ALA A 277 -55.04 -53.73 -10.34
N MET A 278 -55.58 -54.68 -9.57
CA MET A 278 -56.81 -54.92 -8.80
C MET A 278 -56.62 -56.33 -8.19
N SER A 279 -57.15 -56.57 -6.98
CA SER A 279 -57.58 -57.86 -6.36
C SER A 279 -56.58 -59.05 -6.32
N LEU A 280 -56.54 -59.92 -5.31
CA LEU A 280 -57.47 -60.31 -4.25
C LEU A 280 -56.64 -61.00 -3.15
#